data_AF-Q5TRU8-F1
#
_entry.id   AF-Q5TRU8-F1
#
_cell.length_a   1.000
_cell.length_b   1.000
_cell.length_c   1.000
_cell.angle_alpha   90.00
_cell.angle_beta   90.00
_cell.angle_gamma   90.00
#
_symmetry.space_group_name_H-M   'P 1'
#
loop_
_entity.id
_entity.type
_entity.pdbx_description
1 polymer ?
#
loop_
_entity_poly.entity_id
_entity_poly.type
_entity_poly.pdbx_seq_one_letter_code
_entity_poly.pdbx_strand_id
1 'polypeptide(L)'
;CQFLFLLEKLFAVTVAVSATDDAFNIELKQKDAEVYHEQSFGKNEFNYGYQVERTNSQFQHKVKGPDDVTYGCYGYIDPVGEKHLVYYIADRLGYRLLAPDQPTKVFTDRVANSLDADLQGRKLDEKVVAWNDLYLPSTCRRLDEIVSITLPPTTAAPVLP
;
A
#
# COMPACT_ATOMS: atom_id res chain seq x y z
N CYS A 1 -29.81 -56.90 35.00
CA CYS A 1 -31.11 -56.27 34.70
C CYS A 1 -30.92 -54.77 34.55
N GLN A 2 -31.33 -54.07 33.52
CA GLN A 2 -32.09 -54.39 32.32
C GLN A 2 -32.07 -53.08 31.49
N PHE A 3 -31.71 -53.17 30.21
CA PHE A 3 -32.21 -52.43 29.03
C PHE A 3 -32.49 -50.91 29.10
N LEU A 4 -31.81 -50.07 28.31
CA LEU A 4 -32.03 -49.78 26.87
C LEU A 4 -33.17 -48.76 26.63
N PHE A 5 -32.86 -47.56 26.12
CA PHE A 5 -33.59 -46.79 25.08
C PHE A 5 -32.73 -45.56 24.71
N LEU A 6 -31.98 -45.64 23.60
CA LEU A 6 -32.19 -44.89 22.36
C LEU A 6 -32.14 -43.36 22.52
N LEU A 7 -31.07 -42.70 22.04
CA LEU A 7 -30.87 -42.25 20.65
C LEU A 7 -31.41 -40.83 20.47
N GLU A 8 -30.52 -39.85 20.48
CA GLU A 8 -30.60 -38.60 19.72
C GLU A 8 -29.14 -38.09 19.70
N LYS A 9 -28.35 -38.60 18.75
CA LYS A 9 -27.01 -38.09 18.50
C LYS A 9 -27.17 -36.67 17.95
N LEU A 10 -26.99 -35.66 18.79
CA LEU A 10 -26.81 -34.29 18.35
C LEU A 10 -25.41 -34.15 17.73
N PHE A 11 -25.24 -34.67 16.51
CA PHE A 11 -24.10 -34.31 15.67
C PHE A 11 -24.39 -32.90 15.16
N ALA A 12 -23.94 -31.91 15.92
CA ALA A 12 -23.82 -30.55 15.41
C ALA A 12 -22.82 -30.60 14.24
N VAL A 13 -23.34 -30.55 13.02
CA VAL A 13 -22.53 -30.30 11.82
C VAL A 13 -22.08 -28.86 11.94
N THR A 14 -20.91 -28.65 12.53
CA THR A 14 -20.18 -27.39 12.41
C THR A 14 -19.75 -27.27 10.95
N VAL A 15 -20.52 -26.54 10.16
CA VAL A 15 -20.08 -26.08 8.85
C VAL A 15 -18.94 -25.11 9.12
N ALA A 16 -17.71 -25.57 8.95
CA ALA A 16 -16.57 -24.68 8.84
C ALA A 16 -16.77 -23.89 7.54
N VAL A 17 -17.27 -22.66 7.65
CA VAL A 17 -17.19 -21.67 6.57
C VAL A 17 -15.71 -21.32 6.45
N SER A 18 -14.99 -22.04 5.60
CA SER A 18 -13.70 -21.60 5.10
C SER A 18 -13.98 -20.46 4.13
N ALA A 19 -13.86 -19.21 4.60
CA ALA A 19 -13.74 -18.07 3.71
C ALA A 19 -12.46 -18.29 2.88
N THR A 20 -12.60 -18.63 1.60
CA THR A 20 -11.46 -18.58 0.70
C THR A 20 -11.14 -17.10 0.52
N ASP A 21 -9.98 -16.67 1.02
CA ASP A 21 -9.39 -15.39 0.64
C ASP A 21 -9.05 -15.53 -0.85
N ASP A 22 -10.01 -15.19 -1.73
CA ASP A 22 -9.82 -15.21 -3.18
C ASP A 22 -8.87 -14.06 -3.56
N ALA A 23 -7.56 -14.32 -3.45
CA ALA A 23 -6.51 -13.42 -3.91
C ALA A 23 -6.36 -13.55 -5.43
N PHE A 24 -6.50 -12.46 -6.16
CA PHE A 24 -6.32 -12.42 -7.62
C PHE A 24 -5.04 -11.67 -7.98
N ASN A 25 -4.24 -12.26 -8.87
CA ASN A 25 -3.00 -11.68 -9.38
C ASN A 25 -3.17 -11.41 -10.88
N ILE A 26 -2.97 -10.16 -11.29
CA ILE A 26 -2.97 -9.77 -12.71
C ILE A 26 -1.54 -9.59 -13.16
N GLU A 27 -1.09 -10.42 -14.10
CA GLU A 27 0.20 -10.21 -14.77
C GLU A 27 0.09 -9.03 -15.74
N LEU A 28 0.66 -7.89 -15.36
CA LEU A 28 0.74 -6.70 -16.19
C LEU A 28 2.10 -6.66 -16.88
N LYS A 29 2.12 -6.62 -18.22
CA LYS A 29 3.35 -6.47 -19.00
C LYS A 29 3.51 -5.02 -19.45
N GLN A 30 4.35 -4.27 -18.74
CA GLN A 30 4.82 -2.96 -19.16
C GLN A 30 6.26 -3.09 -19.67
N LYS A 31 6.55 -2.43 -20.80
CA LYS A 31 7.88 -2.46 -21.42
C LYS A 31 8.91 -1.89 -20.43
N ASP A 32 10.02 -2.62 -20.23
CA ASP A 32 11.15 -2.23 -19.39
C ASP A 32 10.78 -1.94 -17.91
N ALA A 33 9.66 -2.50 -17.44
CA ALA A 33 9.18 -2.30 -16.08
C ALA A 33 8.82 -3.62 -15.39
N GLU A 34 9.24 -3.75 -14.14
CA GLU A 34 8.73 -4.76 -13.23
C GLU A 34 7.41 -4.27 -12.65
N VAL A 35 6.34 -5.06 -12.76
CA VAL A 35 5.01 -4.70 -12.29
C VAL A 35 4.48 -5.82 -11.39
N TYR A 36 3.84 -5.43 -10.30
CA TYR A 36 3.16 -6.36 -9.40
C TYR A 36 1.77 -5.84 -9.03
N HIS A 37 0.84 -6.77 -8.85
CA HIS A 37 -0.53 -6.49 -8.44
C HIS A 37 -1.09 -7.69 -7.67
N GLU A 38 -1.50 -7.44 -6.43
CA GLU A 38 -2.19 -8.38 -5.56
C GLU A 38 -3.46 -7.69 -5.02
N GLN A 39 -4.60 -8.36 -5.06
CA GLN A 39 -5.85 -7.84 -4.52
C GLN A 39 -6.56 -8.89 -3.66
N SER A 40 -6.99 -8.49 -2.46
CA SER A 40 -7.84 -9.30 -1.57
C SER A 40 -9.23 -8.66 -1.46
N PHE A 41 -10.23 -9.32 -2.04
CA PHE A 41 -11.62 -8.84 -2.00
C PHE A 41 -12.24 -8.97 -0.60
N GLY A 42 -11.90 -10.02 0.14
CA GLY A 42 -12.43 -10.26 1.49
C GLY A 42 -12.02 -9.17 2.51
N LYS A 43 -10.84 -8.58 2.32
CA LYS A 43 -10.27 -7.57 3.23
C LYS A 43 -10.32 -6.16 2.68
N ASN A 44 -10.73 -5.97 1.41
CA ASN A 44 -10.69 -4.69 0.71
C ASN A 44 -9.26 -4.09 0.70
N GLU A 45 -8.26 -4.97 0.59
CA GLU A 45 -6.83 -4.65 0.57
C GLU A 45 -6.27 -4.87 -0.83
N PHE A 46 -5.28 -4.07 -1.21
CA PHE A 46 -4.53 -4.28 -2.45
C PHE A 46 -3.08 -3.85 -2.28
N ASN A 47 -2.22 -4.44 -3.09
CA ASN A 47 -0.83 -4.06 -3.25
C ASN A 47 -0.53 -3.92 -4.74
N TYR A 48 -0.01 -2.77 -5.15
CA TYR A 48 0.24 -2.47 -6.55
C TYR A 48 1.49 -1.62 -6.70
N GLY A 49 2.27 -1.90 -7.74
CA GLY A 49 3.35 -1.01 -8.11
C GLY A 49 4.05 -1.40 -9.39
N TYR A 50 4.89 -0.48 -9.85
CA TYR A 50 5.81 -0.70 -10.95
C TYR A 50 7.15 0.00 -10.70
N GLN A 51 8.20 -0.56 -11.27
CA GLN A 51 9.54 0.01 -11.32
C GLN A 51 10.06 -0.10 -12.76
N VAL A 52 10.35 1.03 -13.39
CA VAL A 52 11.03 1.08 -14.68
C VAL A 52 12.52 1.14 -14.39
N GLU A 53 13.32 0.22 -14.93
CA GLU A 53 14.76 0.20 -14.65
C GLU A 53 15.59 0.90 -15.73
N ARG A 54 15.25 0.65 -17.01
CA ARG A 54 16.14 1.02 -18.13
C ARG A 54 15.85 2.35 -18.80
N THR A 55 14.60 2.83 -18.78
CA THR A 55 14.18 3.90 -19.69
C THR A 55 14.17 5.28 -19.02
N ASN A 56 13.61 5.38 -17.82
CA ASN A 56 13.42 6.66 -17.12
C ASN A 56 13.49 6.53 -15.59
N SER A 57 13.87 5.35 -15.08
CA SER A 57 13.97 5.06 -13.64
C SER A 57 12.72 5.45 -12.83
N GLN A 58 11.55 5.52 -13.48
CA GLN A 58 10.29 5.91 -12.86
C GLN A 58 9.71 4.75 -12.06
N PHE A 59 9.06 5.06 -10.94
CA PHE A 59 8.41 4.06 -10.12
C PHE A 59 7.15 4.60 -9.44
N GLN A 60 6.28 3.67 -9.08
CA GLN A 60 5.13 3.92 -8.21
C GLN A 60 4.86 2.67 -7.39
N HIS A 61 4.66 2.85 -6.09
CA HIS A 61 4.28 1.77 -5.18
C HIS A 61 3.13 2.25 -4.30
N LYS A 62 2.11 1.43 -4.15
CA LYS A 62 0.95 1.73 -3.31
C LYS A 62 0.41 0.47 -2.66
N VAL A 63 -0.07 0.62 -1.45
CA VAL A 63 -0.74 -0.42 -0.70
C VAL A 63 -1.96 0.17 -0.02
N LYS A 64 -3.05 -0.57 -0.01
CA LYS A 64 -4.22 -0.25 0.79
C LYS A 64 -4.17 -1.04 2.08
N GLY A 65 -4.07 -0.32 3.18
CA GLY A 65 -3.96 -0.89 4.51
C GLY A 65 -5.29 -1.42 5.05
N PRO A 66 -5.25 -2.15 6.16
CA PRO A 66 -6.43 -2.66 6.85
C PRO A 66 -7.33 -1.56 7.44
N ASP A 67 -6.83 -0.32 7.46
CA ASP A 67 -7.52 0.89 7.89
C ASP A 67 -8.32 1.57 6.75
N ASP A 68 -8.45 0.91 5.60
CA ASP A 68 -9.13 1.41 4.39
C ASP A 68 -8.47 2.69 3.81
N VAL A 69 -7.21 2.94 4.16
CA VAL A 69 -6.39 4.06 3.66
C VAL A 69 -5.37 3.51 2.66
N THR A 70 -5.17 4.25 1.57
CA THR A 70 -4.11 3.93 0.60
C THR A 70 -2.85 4.73 0.91
N TYR A 71 -1.74 4.04 1.08
CA TYR A 71 -0.42 4.61 1.30
C TYR A 71 0.43 4.35 0.08
N GLY A 72 1.27 5.30 -0.32
CA GLY A 72 2.14 5.06 -1.44
C GLY A 72 3.22 6.09 -1.63
N CYS A 73 4.01 5.83 -2.65
CA CYS A 73 5.02 6.73 -3.14
C CYS A 73 5.19 6.60 -4.64
N TYR A 74 5.70 7.64 -5.26
CA TYR A 74 6.06 7.66 -6.67
C TYR A 74 7.23 8.61 -6.90
N GLY A 75 7.91 8.42 -8.01
CA GLY A 75 9.07 9.23 -8.30
C GLY A 75 9.89 8.72 -9.47
N TYR A 76 11.09 9.26 -9.58
CA TYR A 76 12.11 8.81 -10.52
C TYR A 76 13.51 9.09 -9.95
N ILE A 77 14.50 8.44 -10.54
CA ILE A 77 15.92 8.74 -10.32
C ILE A 77 16.39 9.56 -11.52
N ASP A 78 17.04 10.68 -11.26
CA ASP A 78 17.55 11.54 -12.31
C ASP A 78 18.88 11.01 -12.89
N PRO A 79 19.40 11.60 -13.98
CA PRO A 79 20.65 11.14 -14.60
C PRO A 79 21.90 11.30 -13.73
N VAL A 80 21.87 12.14 -12.68
CA VAL A 80 22.99 12.31 -11.74
C VAL A 80 22.85 11.40 -10.51
N GLY A 81 21.79 10.58 -10.46
CA GLY A 81 21.51 9.64 -9.38
C GLY A 81 20.73 10.25 -8.21
N GLU A 82 20.25 11.48 -8.33
CA GLU A 82 19.37 12.08 -7.33
C GLU A 82 17.96 11.52 -7.44
N LYS A 83 17.38 11.28 -6.27
CA LYS A 83 16.08 10.65 -6.11
C LYS A 83 15.01 11.71 -5.93
N HIS A 84 14.09 11.78 -6.88
CA HIS A 84 12.88 12.58 -6.77
C HIS A 84 11.74 11.69 -6.31
N LEU A 85 11.49 11.68 -5.00
CA LEU A 85 10.47 10.83 -4.37
C LEU A 85 9.39 11.68 -3.71
N VAL A 86 8.14 11.31 -3.95
CA VAL A 86 6.98 11.87 -3.29
C VAL A 86 6.21 10.77 -2.56
N TYR A 87 5.91 11.02 -1.29
CA TYR A 87 5.08 10.17 -0.45
C TYR A 87 3.66 10.73 -0.39
N TYR A 88 2.68 9.85 -0.33
CA TYR A 88 1.29 10.26 -0.24
C TYR A 88 0.43 9.29 0.58
N ILE A 89 -0.70 9.81 1.03
CA ILE A 89 -1.82 9.05 1.55
C ILE A 89 -3.09 9.46 0.83
N ALA A 90 -3.96 8.49 0.59
CA ALA A 90 -5.33 8.71 0.15
C ALA A 90 -6.26 8.10 1.20
N ASP A 91 -6.78 8.98 2.05
CA ASP A 91 -7.68 8.66 3.15
C ASP A 91 -9.05 9.31 2.93
N ARG A 92 -9.86 9.47 3.98
CA ARG A 92 -11.20 10.06 3.87
C ARG A 92 -11.23 11.54 3.52
N LEU A 93 -10.12 12.27 3.72
CA LEU A 93 -9.97 13.64 3.23
C LEU A 93 -9.47 13.69 1.79
N GLY A 94 -9.24 12.54 1.16
CA GLY A 94 -8.73 12.42 -0.20
C GLY A 94 -7.21 12.31 -0.23
N TYR A 95 -6.64 12.71 -1.36
CA TYR A 95 -5.22 12.57 -1.65
C TYR A 95 -4.41 13.71 -1.02
N ARG A 96 -3.37 13.37 -0.26
CA ARG A 96 -2.48 14.33 0.41
C ARG A 96 -1.02 13.87 0.34
N LEU A 97 -0.13 14.83 0.16
CA LEU A 97 1.31 14.59 0.18
C LEU A 97 1.81 14.51 1.63
N LEU A 98 2.81 13.66 1.84
CA LEU A 98 3.48 13.53 3.12
C LEU A 98 4.87 14.16 3.07
N ALA A 99 5.23 14.86 4.14
CA ALA A 99 6.61 15.22 4.40
C ALA A 99 7.34 14.01 5.01
N PRO A 100 8.55 13.68 4.53
CA PRO A 100 9.36 12.62 5.14
C PRO A 100 9.72 12.96 6.59
N ASP A 101 9.85 11.92 7.41
CA ASP A 101 10.24 11.99 8.83
C ASP A 101 9.30 12.81 9.73
N GLN A 102 8.07 13.07 9.27
CA GLN A 102 7.08 13.80 10.03
C GLN A 102 5.86 12.93 10.39
N PRO A 103 5.32 13.06 11.62
CA PRO A 103 4.08 12.42 11.98
C PRO A 103 2.92 12.99 11.15
N THR A 104 1.98 12.13 10.78
CA THR A 104 0.90 12.45 9.86
C THR A 104 -0.46 12.10 10.47
N LYS A 105 -1.43 12.98 10.29
CA LYS A 105 -2.83 12.69 10.62
C LYS A 105 -3.43 11.80 9.54
N VAL A 106 -4.05 10.69 9.94
CA VAL A 106 -4.77 9.75 9.08
C VAL A 106 -6.25 9.76 9.45
N PHE A 107 -7.13 9.85 8.46
CA PHE A 107 -8.58 9.94 8.64
C PHE A 107 -9.28 8.70 8.07
N THR A 108 -9.80 7.82 8.93
CA THR A 108 -10.34 6.50 8.54
C THR A 108 -11.87 6.46 8.41
N ASP A 109 -12.58 7.32 9.14
CA ASP A 109 -14.04 7.24 9.24
C ASP A 109 -14.78 7.94 8.10
N ARG A 110 -15.82 7.26 7.59
CA ARG A 110 -16.70 7.82 6.56
C ARG A 110 -17.40 9.05 7.15
N VAL A 111 -17.39 10.15 6.42
CA VAL A 111 -18.34 11.25 6.66
C VAL A 111 -19.74 10.73 6.27
N ALA A 112 -20.32 9.89 7.12
CA ALA A 112 -21.45 9.03 6.76
C ALA A 112 -22.75 9.80 6.50
N ASN A 113 -22.80 11.11 6.77
CA ASN A 113 -24.00 11.94 6.58
C ASN A 113 -23.64 13.24 5.83
N SER A 114 -23.42 13.19 4.52
CA SER A 114 -23.25 14.41 3.69
C SER A 114 -24.48 14.69 2.83
N LEU A 115 -25.56 15.14 3.47
CA LEU A 115 -26.55 16.01 2.82
C LEU A 115 -26.57 17.43 3.43
N ASP A 116 -25.74 17.73 4.42
CA ASP A 116 -25.71 19.05 5.05
C ASP A 116 -24.31 19.66 4.99
N ALA A 117 -24.27 20.90 4.50
CA ALA A 117 -23.13 21.63 3.98
C ALA A 117 -22.22 22.26 5.06
N ASP A 118 -21.98 21.58 6.18
CA ASP A 118 -21.10 22.13 7.21
C ASP A 118 -20.06 21.11 7.71
N LEU A 119 -18.84 21.22 7.17
CA LEU A 119 -17.69 20.39 7.54
C LEU A 119 -16.95 20.95 8.77
N GLN A 120 -17.34 22.12 9.29
CA GLN A 120 -16.55 22.87 10.28
C GLN A 120 -16.69 22.38 11.73
N GLY A 121 -17.62 21.45 12.02
CA GLY A 121 -17.92 21.00 13.39
C GLY A 121 -17.79 19.50 13.65
N ARG A 122 -17.32 18.70 12.67
CA ARG A 122 -17.31 17.24 12.78
C ARG A 122 -15.97 16.77 13.32
N LYS A 123 -15.98 16.08 14.46
CA LYS A 123 -14.80 15.39 14.98
C LYS A 123 -14.54 14.17 14.09
N LEU A 124 -13.76 14.36 13.04
CA LEU A 124 -13.22 13.23 12.29
C LEU A 124 -12.34 12.43 13.24
N ASP A 125 -12.43 11.11 13.14
CA ASP A 125 -11.51 10.22 13.85
C ASP A 125 -10.13 10.34 13.20
N GLU A 126 -9.39 11.34 13.69
CA GLU A 126 -8.01 11.59 13.32
C GLU A 126 -7.07 10.76 14.19
N LYS A 127 -6.23 9.95 13.54
CA LYS A 127 -5.12 9.25 14.18
C LYS A 127 -3.83 9.93 13.79
N VAL A 128 -3.07 10.43 14.76
CA VAL A 128 -1.69 10.88 14.51
C VAL A 128 -0.80 9.64 14.48
N VAL A 129 -0.24 9.33 13.32
CA VAL A 129 0.63 8.17 13.08
C VAL A 129 2.06 8.67 12.87
N ALA A 130 3.03 8.06 13.56
CA ALA A 130 4.43 8.39 13.36
C ALA A 130 4.90 7.94 11.97
N TRP A 131 5.90 8.63 11.41
CA TRP A 131 6.45 8.32 10.08
C TRP A 131 6.77 6.83 9.90
N ASN A 132 7.45 6.24 10.88
CA ASN A 132 7.86 4.84 10.85
C ASN A 132 6.70 3.85 11.01
N ASP A 133 5.55 4.29 11.52
CA ASP A 133 4.37 3.47 11.76
C ASP A 133 3.34 3.59 10.62
N LEU A 134 3.58 4.47 9.64
CA LEU A 134 2.76 4.55 8.44
C LEU A 134 2.86 3.25 7.65
N TYR A 135 1.74 2.78 7.13
CA TYR A 135 1.63 1.57 6.31
C TYR A 135 2.16 1.78 4.89
N LEU A 136 3.28 2.50 4.76
CA LEU A 136 3.97 2.74 3.49
C LEU A 136 4.58 1.42 2.98
N PRO A 137 4.56 1.18 1.65
CA PRO A 137 5.26 0.06 1.05
C PRO A 137 6.75 0.05 1.45
N SER A 138 7.31 -1.13 1.70
CA SER A 138 8.73 -1.27 2.07
C SER A 138 9.67 -0.75 0.98
N THR A 139 9.27 -0.88 -0.30
CA THR A 139 9.98 -0.30 -1.45
C THR A 139 10.15 1.21 -1.29
N CYS A 140 9.12 1.93 -0.84
CA CYS A 140 9.19 3.38 -0.60
C CYS A 140 10.25 3.80 0.43
N ARG A 141 10.63 2.90 1.35
CA ARG A 141 11.69 3.13 2.35
C ARG A 141 13.06 2.63 1.89
N ARG A 142 13.10 1.57 1.07
CA ARG A 142 14.33 0.91 0.61
C ARG A 142 14.91 1.50 -0.69
N LEU A 143 14.29 2.52 -1.27
CA LEU A 143 14.75 3.05 -2.56
C LEU A 143 16.22 3.54 -2.57
N ASP A 144 16.81 3.82 -1.42
CA ASP A 144 18.22 4.21 -1.32
C ASP A 144 19.18 3.04 -1.66
N GLU A 145 18.71 1.80 -1.46
CA GLU A 145 19.40 0.58 -1.90
C GLU A 145 19.35 0.46 -3.43
N ILE A 146 18.24 0.85 -4.07
CA ILE A 146 18.02 0.75 -5.52
C ILE A 146 19.01 1.63 -6.30
N VAL A 147 19.30 2.84 -5.81
CA VAL A 147 20.31 3.74 -6.42
C VAL A 147 21.69 3.07 -6.48
N SER A 148 22.04 2.26 -5.47
CA SER A 148 23.34 1.58 -5.42
C SER A 148 23.48 0.45 -6.46
N ILE A 149 22.35 -0.12 -6.91
CA ILE A 149 22.32 -1.17 -7.93
C ILE A 149 22.38 -0.56 -9.35
N THR A 150 21.95 0.69 -9.52
CA THR A 150 21.81 1.37 -10.83
C THR A 150 22.96 2.31 -11.19
N LEU A 151 24.05 2.40 -10.43
CA LEU A 151 25.24 3.14 -10.87
C LEU A 151 26.11 2.25 -11.77
N PRO A 152 26.07 2.37 -13.12
CA PRO A 152 27.18 1.92 -13.94
C PRO A 152 28.44 2.68 -13.52
N PRO A 153 29.64 2.08 -13.62
CA PRO A 153 30.87 2.76 -13.28
C PRO A 153 30.96 4.05 -14.09
N THR A 154 31.00 5.19 -13.41
CA THR A 154 31.20 6.50 -14.01
C THR A 154 32.52 6.47 -14.79
N THR A 155 32.43 6.39 -16.11
CA THR A 155 33.55 6.74 -16.97
C THR A 155 33.83 8.22 -16.70
N ALA A 156 34.92 8.48 -15.98
CA ALA A 156 35.39 9.82 -15.66
C ALA A 156 35.36 10.69 -16.93
N ALA A 157 34.67 11.82 -16.86
CA ALA A 157 34.73 12.82 -17.91
C ALA A 157 36.20 13.24 -18.10
N PRO A 158 36.72 13.30 -19.33
CA PRO A 158 38.08 13.74 -19.57
C PRO A 158 38.18 15.21 -19.17
N VAL A 159 39.04 15.48 -18.18
CA VAL A 159 39.50 16.83 -17.88
C VAL A 159 40.24 17.32 -19.13
N LEU A 160 39.67 18.31 -19.82
CA LEU A 160 40.34 18.98 -20.93
C LEU A 160 41.53 19.79 -20.40
N PRO A 161 42.67 19.78 -21.11
CA PRO A 161 43.90 20.46 -20.70
C PRO A 161 43.81 21.99 -20.75
#